data_AF-A0A1Y6CIH8-F1
#
_entry.id   AF-A0A1Y6CIH8-F1
#
_cell.length_a   1.000
_cell.length_b   1.000
_cell.length_c   1.000
_cell.angle_alpha   90.00
_cell.angle_beta   90.00
_cell.angle_gamma   90.00
#
_symmetry.space_group_name_H-M   'P 1'
#
loop_
_entity.id
_entity.type
_entity.pdbx_description
1 polymer ?
#
loop_
_entity_poly.entity_id
_entity_poly.type
_entity_poly.pdbx_seq_one_letter_code
_entity_poly.pdbx_strand_id
1 'polypeptide(L)'
;MEAWQSVSNSHQEYVLRLSARRVRPQVTLFRDSRYIRKLNSLLSLELGTLDLYQRCLHLPERQKITKCLENHRDNGQQLRLLIIANRGIPDCETSSIPTELCILAQRLGSQLGHTIGCATALKLCENLEQLLRKRYQELIEEAPFRDRNSLHGMLLATNSNLISLSH
;
A
#
# COMPACT_ATOMS: atom_id res chain seq x y z
N MET A 1 -68.08 -26.22 40.16
CA MET A 1 -67.80 -25.67 38.82
C MET A 1 -67.24 -24.29 39.01
N GLU A 2 -65.96 -24.17 38.64
CA GLU A 2 -65.16 -23.00 38.26
C GLU A 2 -65.59 -21.59 38.72
N ALA A 3 -64.73 -20.96 39.52
CA ALA A 3 -64.34 -19.56 39.37
C ALA A 3 -63.19 -19.23 40.32
N TRP A 4 -61.94 -19.28 39.83
CA TRP A 4 -60.82 -18.54 40.45
C TRP A 4 -59.94 -17.92 39.36
N GLN A 5 -59.55 -16.70 39.66
CA GLN A 5 -58.98 -15.66 38.80
C GLN A 5 -57.58 -15.99 38.28
N SER A 6 -57.15 -15.33 37.20
CA SER A 6 -55.90 -14.58 37.24
C SER A 6 -55.82 -13.53 36.13
N VAL A 7 -55.48 -12.31 36.54
CA VAL A 7 -54.97 -11.22 35.71
C VAL A 7 -53.51 -11.55 35.39
N SER A 8 -53.10 -11.52 34.13
CA SER A 8 -51.68 -11.49 33.76
C SER A 8 -51.45 -11.08 32.30
N ASN A 9 -50.73 -9.97 32.16
CA ASN A 9 -49.71 -9.70 31.15
C ASN A 9 -50.13 -9.58 29.68
N SER A 10 -50.49 -8.35 29.33
CA SER A 10 -50.31 -7.74 28.02
C SER A 10 -48.84 -7.71 27.59
N HIS A 11 -48.34 -8.79 27.04
CA HIS A 11 -47.18 -8.86 26.15
C HIS A 11 -47.38 -10.03 25.20
N GLN A 12 -46.84 -9.92 23.97
CA GLN A 12 -46.96 -10.88 22.86
C GLN A 12 -48.29 -10.69 22.10
N GLU A 13 -48.35 -10.50 20.78
CA GLU A 13 -47.41 -10.79 19.72
C GLU A 13 -47.95 -10.10 18.47
N TYR A 14 -47.66 -8.81 18.29
CA TYR A 14 -47.76 -8.21 16.95
C TYR A 14 -46.52 -8.65 16.19
N VAL A 15 -46.55 -9.91 15.74
CA VAL A 15 -45.58 -10.48 14.82
C VAL A 15 -45.72 -9.73 13.50
N LEU A 16 -44.90 -8.69 13.37
CA LEU A 16 -44.56 -8.09 12.09
C LEU A 16 -44.09 -9.22 11.18
N ARG A 17 -44.98 -9.64 10.28
CA ARG A 17 -44.66 -10.40 9.07
C ARG A 17 -43.83 -9.52 8.14
N LEU A 18 -42.62 -9.19 8.56
CA LEU A 18 -41.55 -8.83 7.65
C LEU A 18 -41.06 -10.17 7.09
N SER A 19 -41.50 -10.48 5.89
CA SER A 19 -40.85 -11.48 5.04
C SER A 19 -39.37 -11.16 5.01
N ALA A 20 -38.62 -11.85 5.87
CA ALA A 20 -37.18 -11.91 5.86
C ALA A 20 -36.78 -12.50 4.51
N ARG A 21 -36.69 -11.61 3.52
CA ARG A 21 -35.88 -11.82 2.34
C ARG A 21 -34.51 -12.11 2.92
N ARG A 22 -34.18 -13.40 3.05
CA ARG A 22 -32.85 -13.87 3.42
C ARG A 22 -31.93 -13.33 2.33
N VAL A 23 -31.51 -12.09 2.47
CA VAL A 23 -30.26 -11.61 1.91
C VAL A 23 -29.27 -12.53 2.59
N ARG A 24 -28.90 -13.61 1.89
CA ARG A 24 -27.72 -14.38 2.27
C ARG A 24 -26.65 -13.31 2.48
N PRO A 25 -26.07 -13.16 3.68
CA PRO A 25 -24.88 -12.36 3.78
C PRO A 25 -23.89 -13.09 2.88
N GLN A 26 -23.60 -12.51 1.71
CA GLN A 26 -22.39 -12.84 0.98
C GLN A 26 -21.25 -12.33 1.84
N VAL A 27 -20.97 -13.04 2.93
CA VAL A 27 -19.65 -13.09 3.52
C VAL A 27 -18.80 -13.75 2.45
N THR A 28 -18.28 -12.94 1.52
CA THR A 28 -17.17 -13.37 0.68
C THR A 28 -15.99 -13.50 1.63
N LEU A 29 -15.87 -14.70 2.21
CA LEU A 29 -14.74 -15.16 2.97
C LEU A 29 -13.46 -14.76 2.23
N PHE A 30 -12.64 -13.98 2.94
CA PHE A 30 -11.23 -13.74 2.72
C PHE A 30 -10.50 -14.98 2.14
N ARG A 31 -10.42 -15.08 0.83
CA ARG A 31 -9.55 -16.03 0.14
C ARG A 31 -8.88 -15.32 -1.03
N ASP A 32 -7.68 -14.84 -0.77
CA ASP A 32 -6.64 -14.61 -1.77
C ASP A 32 -7.09 -13.93 -3.06
N SER A 33 -7.53 -12.68 -2.98
CA SER A 33 -7.39 -11.85 -4.17
C SER A 33 -5.89 -11.66 -4.40
N ARG A 34 -5.33 -12.43 -5.34
CA ARG A 34 -3.94 -12.31 -5.82
C ARG A 34 -3.57 -10.84 -6.03
N TYR A 35 -4.54 -10.05 -6.47
CA TYR A 35 -4.45 -8.59 -6.60
C TYR A 35 -4.21 -7.86 -5.28
N ILE A 36 -4.96 -8.14 -4.20
CA ILE A 36 -4.72 -7.52 -2.87
C ILE A 36 -3.33 -7.89 -2.33
N ARG A 37 -2.88 -9.13 -2.52
CA ARG A 37 -1.51 -9.54 -2.15
C ARG A 37 -0.45 -8.75 -2.92
N LYS A 38 -0.67 -8.51 -4.21
CA LYS A 38 0.22 -7.67 -5.03
C LYS A 38 0.18 -6.20 -4.61
N LEU A 39 -0.98 -5.66 -4.27
CA LEU A 39 -1.12 -4.32 -3.73
C LEU A 39 -0.35 -4.17 -2.40
N ASN A 40 -0.50 -5.13 -1.48
CA ASN A 40 0.25 -5.14 -0.22
C ASN A 40 1.76 -5.29 -0.45
N SER A 41 2.18 -6.13 -1.39
CA SER A 41 3.59 -6.26 -1.77
C SER A 41 4.15 -4.94 -2.33
N LEU A 42 3.37 -4.21 -3.13
CA LEU A 42 3.76 -2.91 -3.67
C LEU A 42 3.78 -1.83 -2.59
N LEU A 43 2.79 -1.83 -1.70
CA LEU A 43 2.75 -0.94 -0.54
C LEU A 43 3.99 -1.14 0.35
N SER A 44 4.34 -2.39 0.63
CA SER A 44 5.51 -2.68 1.46
C SER A 44 6.81 -2.23 0.79
N LEU A 45 6.90 -2.36 -0.54
CA LEU A 45 8.01 -1.84 -1.34
C LEU A 45 8.09 -0.31 -1.23
N GLU A 46 6.97 0.41 -1.37
CA GLU A 46 6.89 1.87 -1.21
C GLU A 46 7.23 2.34 0.22
N LEU A 47 6.85 1.58 1.25
CA LEU A 47 7.26 1.89 2.61
C LEU A 47 8.77 1.65 2.81
N GLY A 48 9.31 0.59 2.21
CA GLY A 48 10.74 0.35 2.19
C GLY A 48 11.51 1.44 1.44
N THR A 49 11.00 1.93 0.30
CA THR A 49 11.66 3.01 -0.44
C THR A 49 11.77 4.27 0.41
N LEU A 50 10.73 4.63 1.18
CA LEU A 50 10.78 5.76 2.11
C LEU A 50 11.96 5.65 3.10
N ASP A 51 12.19 4.46 3.68
CA ASP A 51 13.30 4.24 4.60
C ASP A 51 14.67 4.45 3.92
N LEU A 52 14.81 4.05 2.66
CA LEU A 52 16.04 4.25 1.88
C LEU A 52 16.25 5.72 1.51
N TYR A 53 15.21 6.40 1.02
CA TYR A 53 15.27 7.82 0.69
C TYR A 53 15.57 8.69 1.92
N GLN A 54 15.01 8.35 3.08
CA GLN A 54 15.34 9.00 4.36
C GLN A 54 16.83 8.87 4.68
N ARG A 55 17.40 7.67 4.48
CA ARG A 55 18.84 7.46 4.65
C ARG A 55 19.66 8.26 3.65
N CYS A 56 19.16 8.55 2.45
CA CYS A 56 19.84 9.33 1.42
C CYS A 56 19.69 10.87 1.58
N LEU A 57 18.98 11.38 2.60
CA LEU A 57 18.78 12.83 2.78
C LEU A 57 20.06 13.65 3.04
N HIS A 58 21.16 12.99 3.43
CA HIS A 58 22.45 13.62 3.68
C HIS A 58 23.24 13.91 2.38
N LEU A 59 22.76 13.44 1.22
CA LEU A 59 23.40 13.65 -0.07
C LEU A 59 23.21 15.11 -0.55
N PRO A 60 24.13 15.63 -1.40
CA PRO A 60 24.07 17.00 -1.92
C PRO A 60 22.79 17.29 -2.73
N GLU A 61 22.16 16.26 -3.29
CA GLU A 61 20.91 16.35 -4.07
C GLU A 61 19.64 16.35 -3.19
N ARG A 62 19.75 16.84 -1.96
CA ARG A 62 18.70 16.79 -0.93
C ARG A 62 17.33 17.25 -1.44
N GLN A 63 17.25 18.32 -2.23
CA GLN A 63 15.97 18.84 -2.75
C GLN A 63 15.24 17.85 -3.68
N LYS A 64 15.99 17.13 -4.52
CA LYS A 64 15.41 16.10 -5.41
C LYS A 64 14.93 14.91 -4.58
N ILE A 65 15.76 14.49 -3.62
CA ILE A 65 15.48 13.36 -2.73
C ILE A 65 14.25 13.65 -1.85
N THR A 66 14.11 14.87 -1.31
CA THR A 66 12.92 15.24 -0.53
C THR A 66 11.65 15.21 -1.35
N LYS A 67 11.70 15.69 -2.61
CA LYS A 67 10.54 15.63 -3.51
C LYS A 67 10.15 14.18 -3.85
N CYS A 68 11.13 13.32 -4.10
CA CYS A 68 10.87 11.89 -4.34
C CYS A 68 10.25 11.23 -3.10
N LEU A 69 10.74 11.56 -1.91
CA LEU A 69 10.22 11.06 -0.63
C LEU A 69 8.76 11.47 -0.40
N GLU A 70 8.40 12.73 -0.68
CA GLU A 70 7.01 13.20 -0.64
C GLU A 70 6.13 12.42 -1.62
N ASN A 71 6.58 12.23 -2.86
CA ASN A 71 5.85 11.44 -3.85
C ASN A 71 5.63 9.99 -3.41
N HIS A 72 6.64 9.32 -2.83
CA HIS A 72 6.49 7.96 -2.29
C HIS A 72 5.54 7.91 -1.10
N ARG A 73 5.51 8.95 -0.26
CA ARG A 73 4.60 9.04 0.88
C ARG A 73 3.15 9.15 0.41
N ASP A 74 2.91 9.99 -0.60
CA ASP A 74 1.60 10.16 -1.21
C ASP A 74 1.15 8.88 -1.92
N ASN A 75 2.03 8.23 -2.69
CA ASN A 75 1.77 6.94 -3.33
C ASN A 75 1.45 5.85 -2.30
N GLY A 76 2.22 5.75 -1.21
CA GLY A 76 1.96 4.81 -0.12
C GLY A 76 0.59 5.04 0.51
N GLN A 77 0.20 6.29 0.75
CA GLN A 77 -1.13 6.63 1.25
C GLN A 77 -2.24 6.26 0.26
N GLN A 78 -2.05 6.52 -1.04
CA GLN A 78 -3.00 6.15 -2.08
C GLN A 78 -3.15 4.63 -2.20
N LEU A 79 -2.07 3.86 -2.12
CA LEU A 79 -2.11 2.39 -2.10
C LEU A 79 -2.88 1.86 -0.91
N ARG A 80 -2.68 2.42 0.30
CA ARG A 80 -3.45 2.04 1.50
C ARG A 80 -4.95 2.24 1.28
N LEU A 81 -5.33 3.40 0.73
CA LEU A 81 -6.73 3.69 0.41
C LEU A 81 -7.28 2.73 -0.65
N LEU A 82 -6.48 2.39 -1.66
CA LEU A 82 -6.87 1.46 -2.72
C LEU A 82 -7.08 0.02 -2.18
N ILE A 83 -6.23 -0.43 -1.25
CA ILE A 83 -6.36 -1.72 -0.57
C ILE A 83 -7.66 -1.76 0.25
N ILE A 84 -7.93 -0.71 1.03
CA ILE A 84 -9.15 -0.59 1.83
C ILE A 84 -10.39 -0.56 0.92
N ALA A 85 -10.35 0.18 -0.19
CA ALA A 85 -11.44 0.25 -1.17
C ALA A 85 -11.74 -1.12 -1.81
N ASN A 86 -10.72 -1.97 -1.94
CA ASN A 86 -10.81 -3.35 -2.38
C ASN A 86 -11.15 -4.35 -1.25
N ARG A 87 -11.53 -3.85 -0.07
CA ARG A 87 -11.85 -4.64 1.13
C ARG A 87 -10.67 -5.50 1.63
N GLY A 88 -9.45 -5.10 1.31
CA GLY A 88 -8.22 -5.68 1.84
C GLY A 88 -7.78 -5.00 3.14
N ILE A 89 -6.86 -5.66 3.84
CA ILE A 89 -6.17 -5.08 5.01
C ILE A 89 -4.80 -4.61 4.51
N PRO A 90 -4.48 -3.31 4.62
CA PRO A 90 -3.19 -2.79 4.20
C PRO A 90 -2.11 -3.28 5.15
N ASP A 91 -1.15 -4.02 4.59
CA ASP A 91 0.05 -4.39 5.32
C ASP A 91 0.97 -3.18 5.38
N CYS A 92 1.08 -2.60 6.57
CA CYS A 92 1.89 -1.41 6.82
C CYS A 92 3.22 -1.77 7.47
N GLU A 93 3.53 -3.06 7.61
CA GLU A 93 4.88 -3.46 8.00
C GLU A 93 5.84 -3.02 6.88
N THR A 94 6.92 -2.33 7.25
CA THR A 94 7.98 -2.01 6.31
C THR A 94 8.58 -3.33 5.86
N SER A 95 8.22 -3.82 4.66
CA SER A 95 8.96 -4.96 4.11
C SER A 95 10.41 -4.53 4.04
N SER A 96 11.28 -5.34 4.61
CA SER A 96 12.71 -5.22 4.40
C SER A 96 12.92 -5.14 2.89
N ILE A 97 13.29 -3.96 2.39
CA ILE A 97 13.92 -3.81 1.08
C ILE A 97 14.90 -4.97 0.96
N PRO A 98 14.93 -5.74 -0.15
CA PRO A 98 15.73 -6.95 -0.25
C PRO A 98 17.10 -6.69 0.37
N THR A 99 17.44 -7.51 1.37
CA THR A 99 18.50 -7.27 2.37
C THR A 99 19.82 -6.86 1.71
N GLU A 100 20.04 -7.29 0.48
CA GLU A 100 21.12 -6.93 -0.44
C GLU A 100 21.23 -5.41 -0.69
N LEU A 101 20.12 -4.70 -0.96
CA LEU A 101 20.09 -3.25 -1.14
C LEU A 101 20.34 -2.50 0.17
N CYS A 102 19.83 -3.00 1.30
CA CYS A 102 20.12 -2.44 2.62
C CYS A 102 21.59 -2.64 3.02
N ILE A 103 22.16 -3.83 2.80
CA ILE A 103 23.58 -4.13 3.06
C ILE A 103 24.48 -3.27 2.18
N LEU A 104 24.11 -3.04 0.91
CA LEU A 104 24.82 -2.11 0.04
C LEU A 104 24.73 -0.69 0.60
N ALA A 105 23.53 -0.15 0.85
CA ALA A 105 23.35 1.19 1.43
C ALA A 105 24.14 1.41 2.73
N GLN A 106 24.21 0.39 3.59
CA GLN A 106 24.91 0.46 4.88
C GLN A 106 26.44 0.37 4.71
N ARG A 107 26.96 -0.39 3.74
CA ARG A 107 28.39 -0.49 3.43
C ARG A 107 28.92 0.70 2.64
N LEU A 108 28.10 1.30 1.78
CA LEU A 108 28.45 2.46 0.94
C LEU A 108 28.85 3.69 1.77
N GLY A 109 28.23 3.92 2.93
CA GLY A 109 28.55 5.05 3.81
C GLY A 109 29.83 4.86 4.66
N SER A 110 30.26 3.62 4.88
CA SER A 110 31.36 3.31 5.81
C SER A 110 32.72 3.04 5.15
N GLN A 111 32.75 2.66 3.87
CA GLN A 111 33.97 2.14 3.22
C GLN A 111 34.36 2.83 1.90
N LEU A 112 33.44 3.58 1.29
CA LEU A 112 33.70 4.29 0.04
C LEU A 112 33.81 5.78 0.36
N GLY A 113 34.84 6.44 -0.16
CA GLY A 113 35.00 7.88 0.01
C GLY A 113 33.70 8.61 -0.36
N HIS A 114 33.44 9.74 0.32
CA HIS A 114 32.15 10.45 0.29
C HIS A 114 31.53 10.59 -1.11
N THR A 115 32.33 10.85 -2.15
CA THR A 115 31.88 10.99 -3.54
C THR A 115 31.38 9.68 -4.16
N ILE A 116 32.08 8.57 -3.91
CA ILE A 116 31.71 7.24 -4.42
C ILE A 116 30.48 6.72 -3.66
N GLY A 117 30.39 6.97 -2.35
CA GLY A 117 29.20 6.69 -1.54
C GLY A 117 27.96 7.43 -2.05
N CYS A 118 28.10 8.71 -2.44
CA CYS A 118 27.00 9.47 -3.03
C CYS A 118 26.53 8.91 -4.37
N ALA A 119 27.44 8.66 -5.31
CA ALA A 119 27.11 8.19 -6.65
C ALA A 119 26.43 6.81 -6.62
N THR A 120 26.91 5.93 -5.74
CA THR A 120 26.32 4.60 -5.55
C THR A 120 24.95 4.65 -4.87
N ALA A 121 24.75 5.53 -3.88
CA ALA A 121 23.45 5.72 -3.24
C ALA A 121 22.40 6.24 -4.24
N LEU A 122 22.76 7.21 -5.09
CA LEU A 122 21.87 7.68 -6.17
C LEU A 122 21.55 6.55 -7.16
N LYS A 123 22.55 5.74 -7.53
CA LYS A 123 22.34 4.57 -8.40
C LYS A 123 21.38 3.54 -7.78
N LEU A 124 21.45 3.34 -6.47
CA LEU A 124 20.51 2.48 -5.75
C LEU A 124 19.07 3.04 -5.80
N CYS A 125 18.90 4.36 -5.60
CA CYS A 125 17.60 5.01 -5.75
C CYS A 125 17.06 4.84 -7.17
N GLU A 126 17.87 5.08 -8.20
CA GLU A 126 17.46 4.87 -9.60
C GLU A 126 17.01 3.43 -9.89
N ASN A 127 17.78 2.44 -9.41
CA ASN A 127 17.43 1.02 -9.60
C ASN A 127 16.12 0.67 -8.88
N LEU A 128 15.89 1.27 -7.71
CA LEU A 128 14.66 1.09 -6.94
C LEU A 128 13.45 1.71 -7.65
N GLU A 129 13.60 2.89 -8.25
CA GLU A 129 12.56 3.52 -9.07
C GLU A 129 12.24 2.68 -10.31
N GLN A 130 13.25 2.10 -10.95
CA GLN A 130 13.05 1.18 -12.08
C GLN A 130 12.27 -0.07 -11.66
N LEU A 131 12.58 -0.62 -10.48
CA LEU A 131 11.86 -1.76 -9.93
C LEU A 131 10.40 -1.39 -9.63
N LEU A 132 10.15 -0.27 -8.95
CA LEU A 132 8.81 0.24 -8.67
C LEU A 132 8.01 0.44 -9.96
N ARG A 133 8.60 1.10 -10.97
CA ARG A 133 7.98 1.31 -12.27
C ARG A 133 7.51 -0.01 -12.89
N LYS A 134 8.38 -1.03 -12.89
CA LYS A 134 8.04 -2.36 -13.42
C LYS A 134 6.90 -3.00 -12.62
N ARG A 135 6.91 -2.90 -11.29
CA ARG A 135 5.85 -3.44 -10.43
C ARG A 135 4.50 -2.74 -10.64
N TYR A 136 4.50 -1.42 -10.79
CA TYR A 136 3.29 -0.67 -11.13
C TYR A 136 2.74 -1.09 -12.50
N GLN A 137 3.59 -1.23 -13.52
CA GLN A 137 3.17 -1.69 -14.85
C GLN A 137 2.54 -3.10 -14.80
N GLU A 138 3.22 -4.06 -14.18
CA GLU A 138 2.69 -5.43 -13.97
C GLU A 138 1.34 -5.41 -13.23
N LEU A 139 1.18 -4.52 -12.24
CA LEU A 139 -0.04 -4.43 -11.46
C LEU A 139 -1.19 -3.78 -12.24
N ILE A 140 -0.91 -2.79 -13.08
CA ILE A 140 -1.91 -2.10 -13.92
C ILE A 140 -2.54 -3.07 -14.93
N GLU A 141 -1.72 -3.93 -15.53
CA GLU A 141 -2.21 -4.94 -16.49
C GLU A 141 -3.23 -5.89 -15.85
N GLU A 142 -2.99 -6.28 -14.61
CA GLU A 142 -3.86 -7.18 -13.84
C GLU A 142 -4.99 -6.46 -13.08
N ALA A 143 -4.92 -5.12 -12.95
CA ALA A 143 -5.86 -4.35 -12.16
C ALA A 143 -7.25 -4.25 -12.81
N PRO A 144 -8.33 -4.22 -12.00
CA PRO A 144 -9.65 -3.89 -12.49
C PRO A 144 -9.69 -2.45 -13.02
N PHE A 145 -10.54 -2.20 -14.02
CA PHE A 145 -10.60 -0.91 -14.72
C PHE A 145 -10.74 0.31 -13.79
N ARG A 146 -11.50 0.15 -12.70
CA ARG A 146 -11.71 1.20 -11.68
C ARG A 146 -10.39 1.68 -11.04
N ASP A 147 -9.43 0.79 -10.85
CA ASP A 147 -8.22 1.05 -10.06
C ASP A 147 -7.03 1.46 -10.94
N ARG A 148 -7.12 1.21 -12.25
CA ARG A 148 -6.06 1.53 -13.22
C ARG A 148 -5.68 3.00 -13.23
N ASN A 149 -6.65 3.90 -13.13
CA ASN A 149 -6.38 5.35 -13.15
C ASN A 149 -5.53 5.79 -11.94
N SER A 150 -5.83 5.26 -10.75
CA SER A 150 -5.04 5.54 -9.54
C SER A 150 -3.63 4.96 -9.66
N LEU A 151 -3.49 3.72 -10.12
CA LEU A 151 -2.18 3.10 -10.35
C LEU A 151 -1.36 3.83 -11.43
N HIS A 152 -2.01 4.32 -12.50
CA HIS A 152 -1.36 5.14 -13.52
C HIS A 152 -0.86 6.48 -12.96
N GLY A 153 -1.63 7.13 -12.09
CA GLY A 153 -1.20 8.36 -11.41
C GLY A 153 0.08 8.14 -10.61
N MET A 154 0.13 7.07 -9.83
CA MET A 154 1.32 6.71 -9.04
C MET A 154 2.52 6.34 -9.92
N LEU A 155 2.29 5.59 -11.01
CA LEU A 155 3.32 5.29 -12.00
C LEU A 155 3.93 6.55 -12.64
N LEU A 156 3.10 7.56 -12.95
CA LEU A 156 3.58 8.83 -13.50
C LEU A 156 4.46 9.59 -12.49
N ALA A 157 4.10 9.56 -11.20
CA ALA A 157 4.92 10.15 -10.15
C ALA A 157 6.28 9.44 -10.04
N THR A 158 6.31 8.10 -10.03
CA THR A 158 7.55 7.28 -10.06
C THR A 158 8.41 7.61 -11.29
N ASN A 159 7.80 7.76 -12.47
CA ASN A 159 8.53 8.16 -13.68
C ASN A 159 9.15 9.56 -13.56
N SER A 160 8.43 10.50 -12.93
CA SER A 160 8.95 11.85 -12.68
C SER A 160 10.15 11.84 -11.72
N ASN A 161 10.14 10.96 -10.72
CA ASN A 161 11.26 10.75 -9.80
C ASN A 161 12.48 10.21 -10.55
N LEU A 162 12.28 9.19 -11.38
CA LEU A 162 13.35 8.58 -12.17
C LEU A 162 14.03 9.60 -13.09
N ILE A 163 13.25 10.44 -13.79
CA ILE A 163 13.77 11.53 -14.62
C ILE A 163 14.57 12.52 -13.76
N SER A 164 14.05 12.87 -12.57
CA SER A 164 14.69 13.82 -11.65
C SER A 164 16.02 13.30 -11.09
N LEU A 165 16.20 11.98 -10.98
CA LEU A 165 17.44 11.36 -10.50
C LEU A 165 18.47 11.15 -11.61
N SER A 166 18.01 10.95 -12.85
CA SER A 166 18.89 10.72 -14.01
C SER A 166 19.55 11.99 -14.60
N HIS A 167 19.10 13.18 -14.17
CA HIS A 167 19.58 14.50 -14.59
C HIS A 167 20.04 15.30 -13.39
#